data_AF-A0A846NI05-F1
#
_entry.id   AF-A0A846NI05-F1
#
_cell.length_a   1.000
_cell.length_b   1.000
_cell.length_c   1.000
_cell.angle_alpha   90.00
_cell.angle_beta   90.00
_cell.angle_gamma   90.00
#
_symmetry.space_group_name_H-M   'P 1'
#
loop_
_entity.id
_entity.type
_entity.pdbx_description
1 polymer ?
#
loop_
_entity_poly.entity_id
_entity_poly.type
_entity_poly.pdbx_seq_one_letter_code
_entity_poly.pdbx_strand_id
1 'polypeptide(L)'
;MKKIIYKKATIKDLEDFFKFFTKSIKEYFSQYTKRTQEFFIKSYYSAEYFRNVLKNKEILFLAKSGRKIVGYFLLNEKPYGGVWFSN
;
A
#
# COMPACT_ATOMS: atom_id res chain seq x y z
N MET A 1 -7.09 4.12 24.34
CA MET A 1 -6.69 3.90 22.92
C MET A 1 -5.36 3.20 22.87
N LYS A 2 -5.17 2.24 21.95
CA LYS A 2 -3.85 1.59 21.76
C LYS A 2 -2.89 2.56 21.05
N LYS A 3 -1.65 2.64 21.53
CA LYS A 3 -0.58 3.47 20.95
C LYS A 3 -0.35 3.11 19.47
N ILE A 4 -0.21 4.13 18.62
CA ILE A 4 0.20 3.97 17.23
C ILE A 4 1.72 4.10 17.13
N ILE A 5 2.35 3.18 16.43
CA ILE A 5 3.79 3.17 16.15
C ILE A 5 3.99 3.17 14.65
N TYR A 6 4.90 4.02 14.18
CA TYR A 6 5.30 4.09 12.77
C TYR A 6 6.63 3.37 12.57
N LYS A 7 6.74 2.59 11.51
CA LYS A 7 8.01 1.95 11.14
C LYS A 7 8.19 1.92 9.64
N LYS A 8 9.44 1.99 9.17
CA LYS A 8 9.77 1.67 7.78
C LYS A 8 9.46 0.18 7.55
N ALA A 9 8.73 -0.11 6.48
CA ALA A 9 8.41 -1.47 6.08
C ALA A 9 9.68 -2.21 5.66
N THR A 10 9.70 -3.51 5.94
CA THR A 10 10.76 -4.41 5.49
C THR A 10 10.16 -5.51 4.63
N ILE A 11 11.00 -6.30 3.96
CA ILE A 11 10.53 -7.46 3.20
C ILE A 11 9.71 -8.45 4.04
N LYS A 12 9.99 -8.53 5.35
CA LYS A 12 9.25 -9.38 6.30
C LYS A 12 7.80 -8.91 6.52
N ASP A 13 7.50 -7.65 6.24
CA ASP A 13 6.17 -7.06 6.39
C ASP A 13 5.31 -7.19 5.13
N LEU A 14 5.89 -7.62 4.00
CA LEU A 14 5.25 -7.57 2.68
C LEU A 14 3.91 -8.32 2.64
N GLU A 15 3.85 -9.52 3.21
CA GLU A 15 2.63 -10.33 3.15
C GLU A 15 1.47 -9.69 3.94
N ASP A 16 1.74 -9.30 5.19
CA ASP A 16 0.75 -8.64 6.04
C ASP A 16 0.31 -7.29 5.46
N PHE A 17 1.26 -6.53 4.93
CA PHE A 17 0.98 -5.27 4.25
C PHE A 17 0.13 -5.48 3.00
N PHE A 18 0.46 -6.46 2.16
CA PHE A 18 -0.27 -6.68 0.92
C PHE A 18 -1.71 -7.17 1.16
N LYS A 19 -1.91 -7.97 2.21
CA LYS A 19 -3.26 -8.32 2.70
C LYS A 19 -4.04 -7.08 3.13
N PHE A 20 -3.41 -6.18 3.90
CA PHE A 20 -4.02 -4.91 4.32
C PHE A 20 -4.36 -4.03 3.12
N PHE A 21 -3.42 -3.85 2.18
CA PHE A 21 -3.59 -3.05 0.97
C PHE A 21 -4.74 -3.57 0.09
N THR A 22 -4.79 -4.88 -0.13
CA THR A 22 -5.86 -5.53 -0.90
C THR A 22 -7.23 -5.27 -0.26
N LYS A 23 -7.30 -5.37 1.07
CA LYS A 23 -8.51 -5.06 1.83
C LYS A 23 -8.88 -3.58 1.69
N SER A 24 -7.93 -2.66 1.82
CA SER A 24 -8.18 -1.22 1.72
C SER A 24 -8.68 -0.81 0.33
N ILE A 25 -8.17 -1.43 -0.75
CA ILE A 25 -8.68 -1.19 -2.11
C ILE A 25 -10.16 -1.59 -2.21
N LYS A 26 -10.53 -2.76 -1.69
CA LYS A 26 -11.91 -3.25 -1.74
C LYS A 26 -12.87 -2.40 -0.89
N GLU A 27 -12.42 -1.92 0.26
CA GLU A 27 -13.24 -1.13 1.19
C GLU A 27 -13.39 0.33 0.77
N TYR A 28 -12.28 1.00 0.45
CA TYR A 28 -12.28 2.46 0.20
C TYR A 28 -12.50 2.85 -1.25
N PHE A 29 -12.35 1.92 -2.20
CA PHE A 29 -12.67 2.14 -3.62
C PHE A 29 -13.88 1.30 -4.04
N SER A 30 -14.89 1.21 -3.17
CA SER A 30 -16.12 0.44 -3.42
C SER A 30 -16.94 0.97 -4.60
N GLN A 31 -16.74 2.24 -4.97
CA GLN A 31 -17.29 2.86 -6.18
C GLN A 31 -16.70 2.33 -7.49
N TYR A 32 -15.52 1.69 -7.44
CA TYR A 32 -14.91 1.09 -8.62
C TYR A 32 -15.47 -0.31 -8.87
N THR A 33 -15.52 -0.70 -10.15
CA THR A 33 -15.93 -2.05 -10.53
C THR A 33 -14.97 -3.09 -9.94
N LYS A 34 -15.45 -4.30 -9.69
CA LYS A 34 -14.60 -5.43 -9.24
C LYS A 34 -13.40 -5.63 -10.18
N ARG A 35 -13.62 -5.51 -11.50
CA ARG A 35 -12.56 -5.62 -12.51
C ARG A 35 -11.49 -4.54 -12.32
N THR A 36 -11.88 -3.30 -12.06
CA THR A 36 -10.96 -2.18 -11.81
C THR A 36 -10.18 -2.39 -10.51
N GLN A 37 -10.83 -2.80 -9.43
CA GLN A 37 -10.17 -3.13 -8.16
C GLN A 37 -9.14 -4.26 -8.36
N GLU A 38 -9.52 -5.33 -9.08
CA GLU A 38 -8.61 -6.43 -9.40
C GLU A 38 -7.44 -5.99 -10.27
N PHE A 39 -7.65 -5.10 -11.23
CA PHE A 39 -6.58 -4.53 -12.03
C PHE A 39 -5.55 -3.79 -11.15
N PHE A 40 -6.01 -2.97 -10.20
CA PHE A 40 -5.11 -2.33 -9.24
C PHE A 40 -4.32 -3.34 -8.40
N ILE A 41 -4.98 -4.39 -7.90
CA ILE A 41 -4.34 -5.37 -7.00
C ILE A 41 -3.38 -6.31 -7.75
N LYS A 42 -3.74 -6.75 -8.96
CA LYS A 42 -3.01 -7.80 -9.69
C LYS A 42 -1.98 -7.24 -10.66
N SER A 43 -2.29 -6.12 -11.31
CA SER A 43 -1.47 -5.60 -12.41
C SER A 43 -0.66 -4.38 -11.98
N TYR A 44 -1.31 -3.37 -11.40
CA TYR A 44 -0.67 -2.08 -11.18
C TYR A 44 0.14 -2.03 -9.86
N TYR A 45 -0.46 -2.50 -8.76
CA TYR A 45 0.15 -2.54 -7.42
C TYR A 45 0.24 -3.98 -6.91
N SER A 46 0.89 -4.85 -7.68
CA SER A 46 1.03 -6.26 -7.35
C SER A 46 1.93 -6.52 -6.13
N ALA A 47 1.89 -7.74 -5.58
CA ALA A 47 2.82 -8.14 -4.52
C ALA A 47 4.29 -8.04 -4.98
N GLU A 48 4.55 -8.31 -6.26
CA GLU A 48 5.87 -8.17 -6.87
C GLU A 48 6.29 -6.70 -6.98
N TYR A 49 5.36 -5.81 -7.34
CA TYR A 49 5.60 -4.37 -7.31
C TYR A 49 6.08 -3.92 -5.93
N PHE A 50 5.35 -4.24 -4.86
CA PHE A 50 5.75 -3.87 -3.51
C PHE A 50 7.01 -4.59 -3.03
N ARG A 51 7.28 -5.80 -3.50
CA ARG A 51 8.58 -6.46 -3.27
C ARG A 51 9.73 -5.64 -3.87
N ASN A 52 9.55 -5.09 -5.06
CA ASN A 52 10.56 -4.25 -5.72
C ASN A 52 10.71 -2.90 -5.03
N VAL A 53 9.61 -2.25 -4.62
CA VAL A 53 9.62 -1.04 -3.77
C VAL A 53 10.50 -1.25 -2.54
N LEU A 54 10.28 -2.35 -1.81
CA LEU A 54 11.03 -2.67 -0.59
C LEU A 54 12.50 -3.02 -0.84
N LYS A 55 12.83 -3.59 -2.00
CA LYS A 55 14.21 -3.90 -2.41
C LYS A 55 14.98 -2.65 -2.84
N ASN A 56 14.33 -1.76 -3.60
CA ASN A 56 14.95 -0.58 -4.21
C ASN A 56 15.06 0.62 -3.24
N LYS A 57 14.93 0.39 -1.94
CA LYS A 57 15.01 1.38 -0.86
C LYS A 57 13.95 2.49 -0.90
N GLU A 58 12.95 2.39 -1.78
CA GLU A 58 11.77 3.26 -1.73
C GLU A 58 11.10 3.21 -0.35
N ILE A 59 10.47 4.31 0.03
CA ILE A 59 10.09 4.52 1.42
C ILE A 59 8.62 4.18 1.58
N LEU A 60 8.36 2.95 2.05
CA LEU A 60 7.08 2.52 2.60
C LEU A 60 7.12 2.59 4.13
N PHE A 61 6.25 3.40 4.74
CA PHE A 61 6.00 3.42 6.18
C PHE A 61 4.69 2.73 6.51
N LEU A 62 4.67 2.01 7.64
CA LEU A 62 3.48 1.36 8.18
C LEU A 62 3.12 2.00 9.52
N ALA A 63 1.85 2.35 9.70
CA ALA A 63 1.27 2.67 10.99
C ALA A 63 0.69 1.40 11.62
N LYS A 64 1.12 1.07 12.84
CA LYS A 64 0.67 -0.13 13.55
C LYS A 64 0.03 0.21 14.90
N SER A 65 -1.08 -0.45 15.20
CA SER A 65 -1.70 -0.47 16.53
C SER A 65 -1.53 -1.87 17.12
N GLY A 66 -0.49 -2.05 17.94
CA GLY A 66 -0.02 -3.38 18.32
C GLY A 66 0.46 -4.19 17.11
N ARG A 67 -0.10 -5.39 16.90
CA ARG A 67 0.26 -6.25 15.74
C ARG A 67 -0.44 -5.84 14.43
N LYS A 68 -1.54 -5.07 14.50
CA LYS A 68 -2.36 -4.72 13.33
C LYS A 68 -1.77 -3.53 12.58
N ILE A 69 -1.71 -3.62 11.26
CA ILE A 69 -1.49 -2.47 10.37
C ILE A 69 -2.81 -1.70 10.29
N VAL A 70 -2.74 -0.38 10.47
CA VAL A 70 -3.91 0.53 10.42
C VAL A 70 -3.78 1.60 9.35
N GLY A 71 -2.61 1.70 8.71
CA GLY A 71 -2.36 2.62 7.61
C GLY A 71 -0.96 2.42 7.06
N TYR A 72 -0.71 3.00 5.90
CA TYR A 72 0.59 3.03 5.26
C TYR A 72 0.80 4.36 4.54
N PHE A 73 2.05 4.70 4.30
CA PHE A 73 2.45 5.85 3.52
C PHE A 73 3.60 5.43 2.60
N LEU A 74 3.46 5.71 1.31
CA LEU A 74 4.40 5.28 0.28
C LEU A 74 4.91 6.50 -0.47
N LEU A 75 6.21 6.73 -0.38
CA LEU A 75 6.95 7.68 -1.20
C LEU A 75 7.54 6.92 -2.39
N ASN A 76 7.09 7.29 -3.59
CA ASN A 76 7.66 6.85 -4.86
C ASN A 76 7.88 8.10 -5.72
N GLU A 77 8.84 8.04 -6.64
CA GLU A 77 9.14 9.11 -7.60
C GLU A 77 7.97 9.35 -8.59
N LYS A 78 7.15 8.32 -8.85
CA LYS A 78 5.99 8.43 -9.73
C LYS A 78 4.71 8.69 -8.92
N PRO A 79 3.92 9.71 -9.28
CA PRO A 79 2.65 9.97 -8.62
C PRO A 79 1.70 8.78 -8.81
N TYR A 80 1.13 8.27 -7.73
CA TYR A 80 0.08 7.26 -7.78
C TYR A 80 -1.20 7.92 -8.31
N GLY A 81 -1.82 7.29 -9.31
CA GLY A 81 -2.95 7.81 -10.09
C GLY A 81 -4.05 8.47 -9.25
N GLY A 82 -3.96 9.78 -9.09
CA GLY A 82 -4.88 10.61 -8.30
C GLY A 82 -4.49 12.09 -8.24
N VAL A 83 -3.23 12.43 -8.48
CA VAL A 83 -2.80 13.83 -8.71
C VAL A 83 -1.72 13.85 -9.78
N TRP A 84 -2.14 14.18 -11.00
CA TRP A 84 -1.25 14.64 -12.05
C TRP A 84 -1.16 16.16 -11.90
N PHE A 85 0.03 16.69 -11.62
CA PHE A 85 0.29 18.09 -11.95
C PHE A 85 0.43 18.13 -13.47
N SER A 86 -0.59 18.64 -14.15
CA SER A 86 -0.43 19.12 -15.52
C SER A 86 0.49 20.33 -15.45
N ASN A 87 1.60 20.28 -16.19
CA ASN A 87 2.25 21.49 -16.68
C ASN A 87 1.52 21.99 -17.92
#